data_AF-W5J9E3-F1
#
_entry.id   AF-W5J9E3-F1
#
_cell.length_a   1.000
_cell.length_b   1.000
_cell.length_c   1.000
_cell.angle_alpha   90.00
_cell.angle_beta   90.00
_cell.angle_gamma   90.00
#
_symmetry.space_group_name_H-M   'P 1'
#
loop_
_entity.id
_entity.type
_entity.pdbx_description
1 polymer ?
#
loop_
_entity_poly.entity_id
_entity_poly.type
_entity_poly.pdbx_seq_one_letter_code
_entity_poly.pdbx_strand_id
1 'polypeptide(L)'
;MDNHNSSLNASEETRLFGEVPQARPAGVGLTANMKSDDLESPNQIQARVISGSGQSADDEQHGNRSSGISSAVSSIMNVDLEPPDVGSFSSAVAKPITDAAGTASTASSKDRTANNVVIDMEGSPVPTNYINMSCSEIVQQLRTTFNSGKTRDVDFRLKQLNALLRCYEENTAEMANVLAADLRKHKQEAHLLEIEFILNDLRNTLFNLREWVKPEKPEKSLVNLMDGVYIYKDPFGVVLVIGAWNYPLQLTLVPVAAAIAAGNCVVIKPSEVATASAKFIADKLPKYLDGDCYRVVTGGPKETSELLKEKFDYVFYTGSGRVGKIVHQACSEHLTPCTLELGGKSPCYLDSTANIAIATRRILWGKFINAGQTCIAPDYVLCSKQVQKQFLEEARKVLKEWYGTNPKDSPDLCRIINQNHFQRLSGLLKGANVAIGGETDLQDRYISPTILVDVKSTDPVMQDEIFGPILPILNVDNAYDAIKFINSSDKPLCVYIFSEQKADISAMLGNTSSGGVCVNDTLMHCAVETLPFGGVGPSGMGSYHGKYSFDTFVHKKACLTKDFNPIGEKLAASRYPPYSDSKLSFLSTLLKKRQGINTKFLPYLLMFGIGVASTLLVSTILKDDD
;
A
#
# COMPACT_ATOMS: atom_id res chain seq x y z
N MET A 1 -44.66 24.33 44.77
CA MET A 1 -44.34 25.76 44.82
C MET A 1 -43.15 26.05 43.93
N ASP A 2 -43.25 26.44 42.67
CA ASP A 2 -44.22 26.32 41.56
C ASP A 2 -43.50 27.03 40.38
N ASN A 3 -43.22 26.36 39.27
CA ASN A 3 -43.92 26.52 37.99
C ASN A 3 -44.14 27.97 37.50
N HIS A 4 -43.43 28.37 36.42
CA HIS A 4 -43.97 28.72 35.09
C HIS A 4 -42.86 29.37 34.23
N ASN A 5 -42.47 28.87 33.05
CA ASN A 5 -43.16 28.76 31.75
C ASN A 5 -43.15 30.08 30.95
N SER A 6 -42.37 30.14 29.85
CA SER A 6 -42.87 30.63 28.55
C SER A 6 -41.90 30.33 27.40
N SER A 7 -42.47 29.68 26.40
CA SER A 7 -42.02 29.38 25.05
C SER A 7 -41.98 30.60 24.13
N LEU A 8 -41.12 30.60 23.11
CA LEU A 8 -41.44 31.20 21.81
C LEU A 8 -40.67 30.49 20.67
N ASN A 9 -41.38 30.35 19.56
CA ASN A 9 -41.13 29.52 18.38
C ASN A 9 -39.96 29.99 17.50
N ALA A 10 -39.30 29.03 16.84
CA ALA A 10 -38.65 29.24 15.55
C ALA A 10 -39.09 28.12 14.59
N SER A 11 -40.06 28.46 13.76
CA SER A 11 -40.43 27.75 12.54
C SER A 11 -39.60 28.29 11.37
N GLU A 12 -39.37 27.42 10.37
CA GLU A 12 -38.81 27.69 9.04
C GLU A 12 -37.27 27.66 8.92
N GLU A 13 -36.72 26.46 8.66
CA GLU A 13 -35.93 26.15 7.45
C GLU A 13 -35.21 24.80 7.63
N THR A 14 -35.87 23.69 7.28
CA THR A 14 -35.16 22.45 6.92
C THR A 14 -36.03 21.65 5.97
N ARG A 15 -35.92 21.94 4.68
CA ARG A 15 -36.37 21.05 3.60
C ARG A 15 -35.19 20.85 2.67
N LEU A 16 -34.46 19.75 2.87
CA LEU A 16 -33.66 19.04 1.87
C LEU A 16 -33.11 17.82 2.62
N PHE A 17 -33.79 16.68 2.48
CA PHE A 17 -33.29 15.29 2.48
C PHE A 17 -34.52 14.38 2.64
N GLY A 18 -34.83 13.64 1.58
CA GLY A 18 -36.00 12.77 1.49
C GLY A 18 -35.88 11.55 2.41
N GLU A 19 -37.01 11.19 3.02
CA GLU A 19 -37.19 10.05 3.91
C GLU A 19 -37.01 8.71 3.18
N VAL A 20 -36.29 7.78 3.82
CA VAL A 20 -36.22 6.35 3.45
C VAL A 20 -37.23 5.59 4.32
N PRO A 21 -38.12 4.74 3.78
CA PRO A 21 -39.08 4.01 4.61
C PRO A 21 -38.40 2.86 5.37
N GLN A 22 -38.58 2.82 6.70
CA GLN A 22 -38.22 1.70 7.56
C GLN A 22 -39.20 0.52 7.39
N ALA A 23 -38.67 -0.68 7.14
CA ALA A 23 -39.43 -1.93 7.18
C ALA A 23 -39.33 -2.59 8.57
N ARG A 24 -40.48 -3.03 9.10
CA ARG A 24 -40.62 -3.74 10.39
C ARG A 24 -40.10 -5.18 10.31
N PRO A 25 -39.57 -5.77 11.40
CA PRO A 25 -39.21 -7.18 11.44
C PRO A 25 -40.43 -8.05 11.79
N ALA A 26 -40.65 -9.10 11.01
CA ALA A 26 -41.56 -10.19 11.37
C ALA A 26 -40.82 -11.17 12.29
N GLY A 27 -41.34 -11.36 13.50
CA GLY A 27 -40.86 -12.37 14.43
C GLY A 27 -41.41 -13.75 14.11
N VAL A 28 -40.58 -14.77 14.27
CA VAL A 28 -41.01 -16.13 14.57
C VAL A 28 -40.02 -16.68 15.60
N GLY A 29 -40.51 -16.88 16.82
CA GLY A 29 -39.79 -17.62 17.86
C GLY A 29 -40.01 -19.12 17.68
N LEU A 30 -39.03 -19.92 18.10
CA LEU A 30 -39.21 -21.32 18.48
C LEU A 30 -38.02 -21.75 19.35
N THR A 31 -38.31 -22.09 20.60
CA THR A 31 -37.42 -22.72 21.58
C THR A 31 -37.76 -24.21 21.73
N ALA A 32 -36.71 -25.06 21.74
CA ALA A 32 -36.60 -26.41 22.34
C ALA A 32 -37.54 -27.53 21.79
N ASN A 33 -37.17 -28.82 21.66
CA ASN A 33 -36.25 -29.66 22.42
C ASN A 33 -35.87 -30.95 21.63
N MET A 34 -34.81 -31.62 22.11
CA MET A 34 -34.12 -32.86 21.66
C MET A 34 -34.96 -34.13 21.38
N LYS A 35 -34.47 -34.98 20.45
CA LYS A 35 -34.10 -36.42 20.57
C LYS A 35 -33.69 -36.97 19.18
N SER A 36 -32.42 -37.35 18.97
CA SER A 36 -31.80 -38.70 19.10
C SER A 36 -31.82 -39.50 17.79
N ASP A 37 -30.67 -40.12 17.52
CA ASP A 37 -30.41 -41.34 16.73
C ASP A 37 -29.71 -41.19 15.35
N ASP A 38 -28.47 -41.71 15.37
CA ASP A 38 -27.80 -42.59 14.40
C ASP A 38 -27.66 -42.17 12.93
N LEU A 39 -26.41 -42.13 12.44
CA LEU A 39 -25.92 -43.15 11.49
C LEU A 39 -24.42 -42.99 11.17
N GLU A 40 -23.83 -44.16 10.98
CA GLU A 40 -22.43 -44.52 10.99
C GLU A 40 -21.62 -44.07 9.76
N SER A 41 -20.32 -43.90 9.97
CA SER A 41 -19.27 -43.90 8.95
C SER A 41 -18.80 -45.34 8.64
N PRO A 42 -18.30 -45.61 7.43
CA PRO A 42 -17.30 -46.69 7.25
C PRO A 42 -15.91 -46.16 6.86
N ASN A 43 -14.96 -46.42 7.77
CA ASN A 43 -13.60 -47.00 7.62
C ASN A 43 -12.82 -46.81 6.31
N GLN A 44 -11.62 -46.22 6.34
CA GLN A 44 -10.30 -46.81 6.71
C GLN A 44 -9.86 -48.01 5.85
N ILE A 45 -8.73 -47.87 5.12
CA ILE A 45 -7.63 -48.86 5.09
C ILE A 45 -6.28 -48.11 4.95
N GLN A 46 -5.31 -48.53 5.77
CA GLN A 46 -3.92 -48.08 5.95
C GLN A 46 -2.90 -48.87 5.10
N ALA A 47 -1.65 -48.38 5.15
CA ALA A 47 -0.36 -49.12 5.14
C ALA A 47 0.36 -49.24 3.78
N ARG A 48 1.69 -49.22 3.63
CA ARG A 48 2.90 -48.81 4.40
C ARG A 48 4.10 -49.07 3.46
N VAL A 49 5.13 -48.21 3.52
CA VAL A 49 6.60 -48.48 3.39
C VAL A 49 7.15 -49.16 2.11
N ILE A 50 8.19 -48.58 1.49
CA ILE A 50 9.58 -49.10 1.40
C ILE A 50 10.50 -48.09 0.66
N SER A 51 11.74 -48.08 1.14
CA SER A 51 12.96 -47.31 0.89
C SER A 51 13.73 -47.59 -0.42
N GLY A 52 14.69 -46.69 -0.72
CA GLY A 52 15.95 -46.93 -1.47
C GLY A 52 15.93 -46.45 -2.92
N SER A 53 17.00 -46.03 -3.61
CA SER A 53 18.41 -45.73 -3.33
C SER A 53 19.10 -45.54 -4.71
N GLY A 54 20.13 -44.70 -4.81
CA GLY A 54 21.12 -44.65 -5.92
C GLY A 54 20.86 -43.57 -6.97
N GLN A 55 21.72 -42.55 -7.18
CA GLN A 55 23.13 -42.50 -7.66
C GLN A 55 23.30 -42.61 -9.20
N SER A 56 24.34 -41.87 -9.66
CA SER A 56 24.93 -41.69 -11.00
C SER A 56 24.21 -40.69 -11.92
N ALA A 57 24.78 -39.53 -12.29
CA ALA A 57 26.12 -39.15 -12.80
C ALA A 57 26.25 -39.32 -14.32
N ASP A 58 26.94 -38.34 -14.90
CA ASP A 58 27.60 -38.30 -16.21
C ASP A 58 26.70 -38.06 -17.43
N ASP A 59 27.11 -37.36 -18.50
CA ASP A 59 28.11 -36.32 -18.78
C ASP A 59 27.87 -35.92 -20.26
N GLU A 60 28.64 -34.96 -20.78
CA GLU A 60 28.84 -34.63 -22.21
C GLU A 60 27.73 -33.84 -22.95
N GLN A 61 27.94 -32.56 -23.28
CA GLN A 61 28.80 -32.00 -24.36
C GLN A 61 28.50 -32.51 -25.78
N HIS A 62 27.86 -31.64 -26.56
CA HIS A 62 28.21 -31.18 -27.93
C HIS A 62 27.04 -30.30 -28.41
N GLY A 63 27.22 -29.14 -29.04
CA GLY A 63 28.27 -28.73 -29.95
C GLY A 63 27.66 -28.55 -31.35
N ASN A 64 27.59 -27.29 -31.79
CA ASN A 64 27.54 -26.80 -33.18
C ASN A 64 26.22 -26.70 -33.98
N ARG A 65 25.91 -25.42 -34.26
CA ARG A 65 25.87 -24.75 -35.58
C ARG A 65 24.69 -24.91 -36.56
N SER A 66 24.34 -23.72 -37.05
CA SER A 66 23.77 -23.37 -38.38
C SER A 66 22.31 -23.78 -38.58
N SER A 67 21.45 -23.00 -39.22
CA SER A 67 21.64 -22.13 -40.38
C SER A 67 20.49 -21.12 -40.48
N GLY A 68 20.76 -19.92 -40.98
CA GLY A 68 19.72 -19.05 -41.50
C GLY A 68 19.22 -19.50 -42.89
N ILE A 69 18.04 -19.02 -43.26
CA ILE A 69 17.72 -18.30 -44.52
C ILE A 69 16.20 -18.39 -44.79
N SER A 70 15.66 -17.23 -45.20
CA SER A 70 14.41 -17.00 -45.92
C SER A 70 13.09 -17.12 -45.18
N SER A 71 12.06 -16.33 -45.47
CA SER A 71 11.89 -15.04 -46.16
C SER A 71 10.39 -14.85 -46.28
N ALA A 72 9.93 -13.61 -46.15
CA ALA A 72 8.71 -13.06 -46.73
C ALA A 72 7.36 -13.65 -46.28
N VAL A 73 6.51 -12.79 -45.73
CA VAL A 73 5.19 -12.41 -46.29
C VAL A 73 4.65 -11.24 -45.46
N SER A 74 3.96 -10.32 -46.14
CA SER A 74 3.09 -9.26 -45.63
C SER A 74 3.68 -7.85 -45.52
N SER A 75 3.93 -7.26 -46.68
CA SER A 75 3.50 -5.89 -46.96
C SER A 75 1.96 -5.87 -47.13
N ILE A 76 1.25 -4.91 -46.52
CA ILE A 76 0.09 -4.15 -47.06
C ILE A 76 -0.66 -3.41 -45.92
N MET A 77 -0.87 -2.10 -46.14
CA MET A 77 -1.65 -1.08 -45.38
C MET A 77 -0.96 -0.36 -44.21
N ASN A 78 -0.06 0.57 -44.55
CA ASN A 78 0.05 1.85 -43.85
C ASN A 78 -1.03 2.78 -44.40
N VAL A 79 -1.90 3.28 -43.53
CA VAL A 79 -2.66 4.52 -43.75
C VAL A 79 -2.38 5.39 -42.54
N ASP A 80 -1.50 6.37 -42.74
CA ASP A 80 -1.26 7.47 -41.82
C ASP A 80 -2.54 8.31 -41.70
N LEU A 81 -2.99 8.53 -40.47
CA LEU A 81 -4.01 9.54 -40.16
C LEU A 81 -3.36 10.58 -39.24
N GLU A 82 -2.92 11.68 -39.86
CA GLU A 82 -2.61 12.93 -39.17
C GLU A 82 -3.88 13.48 -38.49
N PRO A 83 -3.78 14.02 -37.26
CA PRO A 83 -4.89 14.72 -36.64
C PRO A 83 -5.05 16.13 -37.25
N PRO A 84 -6.29 16.60 -37.47
CA PRO A 84 -6.52 17.91 -38.07
C PRO A 84 -6.27 19.06 -37.09
N ASP A 85 -5.74 20.14 -37.68
CA ASP A 85 -5.62 21.50 -37.15
C ASP A 85 -6.81 21.95 -36.31
N VAL A 86 -6.54 22.41 -35.09
CA VAL A 86 -7.54 23.14 -34.29
C VAL A 86 -7.17 24.61 -34.29
N GLY A 87 -7.88 25.35 -35.15
CA GLY A 87 -7.79 26.79 -35.29
C GLY A 87 -8.06 27.54 -33.98
N SER A 88 -7.25 28.58 -33.79
CA SER A 88 -7.38 29.62 -32.78
C SER A 88 -8.76 30.29 -32.79
N PHE A 89 -9.44 30.29 -31.63
CA PHE A 89 -10.48 31.28 -31.35
C PHE A 89 -9.96 32.31 -30.33
N SER A 90 -9.69 33.50 -30.88
CA SER A 90 -9.50 34.76 -30.17
C SER A 90 -10.85 35.22 -29.58
N SER A 91 -10.91 35.50 -28.28
CA SER A 91 -11.93 36.37 -27.70
C SER A 91 -11.28 37.63 -27.16
N ALA A 92 -11.62 38.76 -27.79
CA ALA A 92 -11.22 40.09 -27.36
C ALA A 92 -12.22 40.65 -26.34
N VAL A 93 -11.68 41.00 -25.16
CA VAL A 93 -11.84 42.25 -24.40
C VAL A 93 -13.24 42.88 -24.28
N ALA A 94 -13.70 43.02 -23.03
CA ALA A 94 -14.35 44.23 -22.53
C ALA A 94 -13.85 44.55 -21.10
N LYS A 95 -13.54 45.83 -20.87
CA LYS A 95 -12.77 46.41 -19.76
C LYS A 95 -13.57 46.64 -18.45
N PRO A 96 -12.87 46.85 -17.32
CA PRO A 96 -13.46 47.16 -16.01
C PRO A 96 -13.79 48.64 -15.81
N ILE A 97 -14.70 48.91 -14.86
CA ILE A 97 -15.08 50.23 -14.37
C ILE A 97 -14.10 50.67 -13.29
N THR A 98 -13.66 51.92 -13.40
CA THR A 98 -12.80 52.70 -12.52
C THR A 98 -13.56 53.26 -11.32
N ASP A 99 -12.88 53.45 -10.18
CA ASP A 99 -12.82 54.76 -9.53
C ASP A 99 -11.59 54.92 -8.62
N ALA A 100 -11.06 56.15 -8.64
CA ALA A 100 -9.85 56.68 -8.02
C ALA A 100 -10.11 57.06 -6.52
N ALA A 101 -9.23 57.59 -5.68
CA ALA A 101 -7.89 58.17 -5.74
C ALA A 101 -7.34 58.22 -4.29
N GLY A 102 -6.02 58.32 -4.11
CA GLY A 102 -5.40 58.62 -2.81
C GLY A 102 -3.87 58.59 -2.81
N THR A 103 -3.27 59.70 -3.21
CA THR A 103 -1.85 60.13 -3.08
C THR A 103 -1.32 59.94 -1.64
N ALA A 104 -0.04 59.71 -1.29
CA ALA A 104 1.24 60.25 -1.79
C ALA A 104 2.44 59.51 -1.14
N SER A 105 3.65 59.87 -1.60
CA SER A 105 4.95 59.86 -0.89
C SER A 105 5.98 58.79 -1.30
N THR A 106 6.88 59.24 -2.18
CA THR A 106 8.22 58.71 -2.47
C THR A 106 9.17 58.80 -1.28
N ALA A 107 9.91 57.71 -1.00
CA ALA A 107 11.24 57.77 -0.39
C ALA A 107 12.07 56.56 -0.85
N SER A 108 13.24 56.84 -1.43
CA SER A 108 14.23 55.84 -1.84
C SER A 108 14.93 55.21 -0.63
N SER A 109 15.26 53.92 -0.68
CA SER A 109 16.66 53.45 -0.65
C SER A 109 16.76 51.95 -0.41
N LYS A 110 17.61 51.33 -1.24
CA LYS A 110 18.57 50.27 -0.90
C LYS A 110 18.05 48.95 -0.31
N ASP A 111 18.17 47.93 -1.16
CA ASP A 111 19.02 46.78 -0.88
C ASP A 111 18.58 45.88 0.29
N ARG A 112 17.71 44.91 -0.01
CA ARG A 112 17.53 43.69 0.78
C ARG A 112 17.16 42.51 -0.13
N THR A 113 18.15 41.95 -0.81
CA THR A 113 18.15 40.53 -1.14
C THR A 113 18.27 39.75 0.18
N ALA A 114 17.14 39.32 0.73
CA ALA A 114 17.13 38.39 1.85
C ALA A 114 17.50 37.00 1.31
N ASN A 115 18.78 36.67 1.44
CA ASN A 115 19.31 35.32 1.23
C ASN A 115 18.65 34.35 2.21
N ASN A 116 17.83 33.41 1.72
CA ASN A 116 17.48 32.22 2.48
C ASN A 116 18.62 31.21 2.33
N VAL A 117 19.41 31.10 3.39
CA VAL A 117 20.48 30.12 3.56
C VAL A 117 19.85 28.79 3.96
N VAL A 118 20.14 27.71 3.22
CA VAL A 118 20.03 26.34 3.74
C VAL A 118 21.31 26.07 4.52
N ILE A 119 21.18 25.95 5.84
CA ILE A 119 22.29 25.60 6.74
C ILE A 119 22.32 24.08 6.87
N ASP A 120 23.43 23.47 6.46
CA ASP A 120 23.81 22.11 6.83
C ASP A 120 24.34 22.12 8.28
N MET A 121 23.98 21.13 9.09
CA MET A 121 24.45 21.02 10.48
C MET A 121 25.88 20.47 10.61
N GLU A 122 26.60 20.20 9.52
CA GLU A 122 28.05 19.89 9.58
C GLU A 122 28.85 20.45 8.38
N GLY A 123 28.94 21.78 8.28
CA GLY A 123 30.15 22.51 7.83
C GLY A 123 30.86 22.13 6.51
N SER A 124 30.29 21.31 5.63
CA SER A 124 30.95 20.82 4.41
C SER A 124 30.26 21.40 3.17
N PRO A 125 31.01 21.95 2.19
CA PRO A 125 30.42 22.56 1.01
C PRO A 125 29.81 21.50 0.08
N VAL A 126 28.49 21.56 -0.12
CA VAL A 126 27.74 20.79 -1.12
C VAL A 126 28.01 21.37 -2.53
N PRO A 127 28.18 20.55 -3.58
CA PRO A 127 28.41 21.03 -4.94
C PRO A 127 27.27 21.94 -5.44
N THR A 128 27.67 23.12 -5.90
CA THR A 128 26.88 24.34 -6.11
C THR A 128 26.01 24.38 -7.39
N ASN A 129 25.41 23.26 -7.82
CA ASN A 129 24.55 23.24 -9.01
C ASN A 129 23.05 22.96 -8.75
N TYR A 130 22.60 22.94 -7.49
CA TYR A 130 21.17 23.03 -7.18
C TYR A 130 20.77 24.50 -7.16
N ILE A 131 20.16 24.95 -8.26
CA ILE A 131 19.53 26.27 -8.37
C ILE A 131 18.59 26.43 -7.17
N ASN A 132 18.72 27.56 -6.44
CA ASN A 132 17.84 27.97 -5.32
C ASN A 132 16.40 28.19 -5.80
N MET A 133 15.70 27.11 -6.14
CA MET A 133 14.29 27.15 -6.52
C MET A 133 13.43 27.02 -5.26
N SER A 134 12.44 27.88 -5.15
CA SER A 134 11.35 27.75 -4.18
C SER A 134 10.49 26.51 -4.47
N CYS A 135 9.73 26.04 -3.47
CA CYS A 135 8.77 24.94 -3.65
C CYS A 135 7.83 25.17 -4.84
N SER A 136 7.36 26.41 -5.01
CA SER A 136 6.45 26.77 -6.10
C SER A 136 7.12 26.68 -7.47
N GLU A 137 8.36 27.15 -7.61
CA GLU A 137 9.12 27.02 -8.87
C GLU A 137 9.39 25.55 -9.23
N ILE A 138 9.71 24.71 -8.24
CA ILE A 138 9.90 23.26 -8.43
C ILE A 138 8.60 22.63 -8.95
N VAL A 139 7.48 22.84 -8.26
CA VAL A 139 6.19 22.26 -8.64
C VAL A 139 5.74 22.76 -10.01
N GLN A 140 5.92 24.05 -10.31
CA GLN A 140 5.57 24.62 -11.61
C GLN A 140 6.43 24.08 -12.75
N GLN A 141 7.73 23.84 -12.53
CA GLN A 141 8.59 23.19 -13.52
C GLN A 141 8.10 21.77 -13.81
N LEU A 142 7.89 20.96 -12.76
CA LEU A 142 7.40 19.59 -12.91
C LEU A 142 6.04 19.53 -13.62
N ARG A 143 5.15 20.47 -13.29
CA ARG A 143 3.84 20.63 -13.93
C ARG A 143 3.97 20.91 -15.43
N THR A 144 4.88 21.80 -15.80
CA THR A 144 5.17 22.15 -17.19
C THR A 144 5.72 20.93 -17.94
N THR A 145 6.66 20.19 -17.34
CA THR A 145 7.19 18.96 -17.92
C THR A 145 6.12 17.89 -18.08
N PHE A 146 5.27 17.66 -17.08
CA PHE A 146 4.16 16.71 -17.17
C PHE A 146 3.20 17.07 -18.32
N ASN A 147 2.83 18.34 -18.43
CA ASN A 147 1.91 18.83 -19.47
C ASN A 147 2.48 18.73 -20.89
N SER A 148 3.81 18.64 -21.05
CA SER A 148 4.43 18.35 -22.36
C SER A 148 4.13 16.93 -22.87
N GLY A 149 3.65 16.04 -22.00
CA GLY A 149 3.38 14.64 -22.33
C GLY A 149 4.60 13.72 -22.22
N LYS A 150 5.79 14.23 -21.88
CA LYS A 150 7.06 13.47 -21.77
C LYS A 150 6.93 12.18 -20.96
N THR A 151 6.26 12.23 -19.80
CA THR A 151 6.10 11.07 -18.91
C THR A 151 4.99 10.11 -19.33
N ARG A 152 4.19 10.43 -20.37
CA ARG A 152 3.12 9.55 -20.87
C ARG A 152 3.68 8.37 -21.64
N ASP A 153 4.81 8.53 -22.33
CA ASP A 153 5.48 7.47 -23.08
C ASP A 153 5.99 6.37 -22.13
N VAL A 154 5.58 5.13 -22.40
CA VAL A 154 5.94 3.96 -21.60
C VAL A 154 7.43 3.64 -21.72
N ASP A 155 8.04 3.90 -22.89
CA ASP A 155 9.47 3.64 -23.09
C ASP A 155 10.32 4.65 -22.30
N PHE A 156 9.90 5.92 -22.23
CA PHE A 156 10.48 6.89 -21.29
C PHE A 156 10.40 6.39 -19.84
N ARG A 157 9.23 5.92 -19.38
CA ARG A 157 9.08 5.40 -18.00
C ARG A 157 10.01 4.22 -17.73
N LEU A 158 10.08 3.25 -18.66
CA LEU A 158 10.99 2.11 -18.55
C LEU A 158 12.45 2.57 -18.49
N LYS A 159 12.86 3.59 -19.25
CA LYS A 159 14.22 4.15 -19.18
C LYS A 159 14.53 4.72 -17.79
N GLN A 160 13.59 5.45 -17.19
CA GLN A 160 13.75 6.02 -15.84
C GLN A 160 13.81 4.91 -14.77
N LEU A 161 12.93 3.91 -14.85
CA LEU A 161 12.93 2.77 -13.93
C LEU A 161 14.20 1.92 -14.03
N ASN A 162 14.73 1.70 -15.23
CA ASN A 162 16.03 1.03 -15.41
C ASN A 162 17.18 1.88 -14.86
N ALA A 163 17.13 3.21 -15.01
CA ALA A 163 18.13 4.09 -14.41
C ALA A 163 18.07 4.05 -12.87
N LEU A 164 16.86 3.96 -12.31
CA LEU A 164 16.64 3.78 -10.88
C LEU A 164 17.15 2.41 -10.38
N LEU A 165 16.94 1.34 -11.14
CA LEU A 165 17.46 0.01 -10.84
C LEU A 165 19.00 0.03 -10.79
N ARG A 166 19.64 0.66 -11.80
CA ARG A 166 21.11 0.86 -11.79
C ARG A 166 21.57 1.67 -10.58
N CYS A 167 20.83 2.72 -10.20
CA CYS A 167 21.14 3.49 -8.99
C CYS A 167 21.18 2.60 -7.75
N TYR A 168 20.24 1.65 -7.60
CA TYR A 168 20.21 0.75 -6.45
C TYR A 168 21.34 -0.29 -6.49
N GLU A 169 21.55 -0.92 -7.64
CA GLU A 169 22.56 -1.96 -7.83
C GLU A 169 23.99 -1.42 -7.66
N GLU A 170 24.29 -0.26 -8.25
CA GLU A 170 25.63 0.36 -8.18
C GLU A 170 25.96 0.90 -6.77
N ASN A 171 24.94 1.18 -5.94
CA ASN A 171 25.12 1.85 -4.65
C ASN A 171 24.67 1.00 -3.45
N THR A 172 24.46 -0.31 -3.63
CA THR A 172 23.98 -1.23 -2.57
C THR A 172 24.83 -1.19 -1.30
N ALA A 173 26.16 -1.12 -1.42
CA ALA A 173 27.05 -1.03 -0.26
C ALA A 173 26.88 0.29 0.50
N GLU A 174 26.72 1.41 -0.21
CA GLU A 174 26.50 2.72 0.38
C GLU A 174 25.13 2.81 1.05
N MET A 175 24.10 2.21 0.45
CA MET A 175 22.77 2.08 1.06
C MET A 175 22.83 1.37 2.42
N ALA A 176 23.56 0.26 2.51
CA ALA A 176 23.74 -0.43 3.80
C ALA A 176 24.49 0.45 4.82
N ASN A 177 25.48 1.21 4.38
CA ASN A 177 26.25 2.10 5.26
C ASN A 177 25.41 3.25 5.82
N VAL A 178 24.55 3.89 5.01
CA VAL A 178 23.71 4.99 5.50
C VAL A 178 22.62 4.49 6.45
N LEU A 179 22.08 3.29 6.23
CA LEU A 179 21.15 2.63 7.17
C LEU A 179 21.85 2.26 8.49
N ALA A 180 23.10 1.82 8.43
CA ALA A 180 23.91 1.60 9.62
C ALA A 180 24.21 2.90 10.37
N ALA A 181 24.46 4.01 9.66
CA ALA A 181 24.70 5.31 10.27
C ALA A 181 23.45 5.85 11.00
N ASP A 182 22.28 5.75 10.38
CA ASP A 182 21.04 6.29 10.95
C ASP A 182 20.49 5.41 12.10
N LEU A 183 20.51 4.08 11.94
CA LEU A 183 19.76 3.15 12.81
C LEU A 183 20.65 2.12 13.52
N ARG A 184 21.95 2.09 13.25
CA ARG A 184 22.85 0.96 13.62
C ARG A 184 22.31 -0.37 13.08
N LYS A 185 21.70 -0.34 11.89
CA LYS A 185 21.10 -1.51 11.25
C LYS A 185 22.20 -2.44 10.72
N HIS A 186 22.14 -3.71 11.11
CA HIS A 186 23.08 -4.72 10.62
C HIS A 186 22.92 -4.91 9.10
N LYS A 187 24.01 -5.25 8.41
CA LYS A 187 24.02 -5.41 6.95
C LYS A 187 22.95 -6.38 6.47
N GLN A 188 22.78 -7.53 7.13
CA GLN A 188 21.79 -8.52 6.74
C GLN A 188 20.35 -7.96 6.84
N GLU A 189 20.05 -7.23 7.92
CA GLU A 189 18.74 -6.61 8.09
C GLU A 189 18.49 -5.50 7.06
N ALA A 190 19.49 -4.66 6.79
CA ALA A 190 19.42 -3.62 5.77
C ALA A 190 19.14 -4.20 4.37
N HIS A 191 19.81 -5.30 4.01
CA HIS A 191 19.59 -5.96 2.72
C HIS A 191 18.20 -6.57 2.62
N LEU A 192 17.79 -7.38 3.59
CA LEU A 192 16.53 -8.13 3.51
C LEU A 192 15.31 -7.24 3.64
N LEU A 193 15.36 -6.21 4.49
CA LEU A 193 14.18 -5.39 4.79
C LEU A 193 14.06 -4.16 3.89
N GLU A 194 15.15 -3.67 3.28
CA GLU A 194 15.09 -2.48 2.44
C GLU A 194 15.68 -2.68 1.04
N ILE A 195 16.93 -3.12 0.92
CA ILE A 195 17.64 -3.09 -0.37
C ILE A 195 17.08 -4.13 -1.36
N GLU A 196 17.03 -5.40 -0.98
CA GLU A 196 16.46 -6.45 -1.83
C GLU A 196 14.96 -6.26 -2.02
N PHE A 197 14.27 -5.70 -1.02
CA PHE A 197 12.86 -5.34 -1.14
C PHE A 197 12.64 -4.35 -2.29
N ILE A 198 13.35 -3.21 -2.31
CA ILE A 198 13.16 -2.21 -3.36
C ILE A 198 13.65 -2.70 -4.74
N LEU A 199 14.69 -3.55 -4.78
CA LEU A 199 15.17 -4.14 -6.02
C LEU A 199 14.12 -5.06 -6.63
N ASN A 200 13.51 -5.93 -5.82
CA ASN A 200 12.53 -6.90 -6.31
C ASN A 200 11.20 -6.23 -6.69
N ASP A 201 10.70 -5.27 -5.91
CA ASP A 201 9.49 -4.51 -6.27
C ASP A 201 9.69 -3.73 -7.59
N LEU A 202 10.88 -3.13 -7.81
CA LEU A 202 11.22 -2.45 -9.05
C LEU A 202 11.35 -3.42 -10.24
N ARG A 203 11.98 -4.59 -10.05
CA ARG A 203 12.06 -5.64 -11.08
C ARG A 203 10.66 -6.14 -11.45
N ASN A 204 9.81 -6.42 -10.47
CA ASN A 204 8.43 -6.80 -10.70
C ASN A 204 7.67 -5.74 -11.51
N THR A 205 7.86 -4.46 -11.17
CA THR A 205 7.31 -3.34 -11.94
C THR A 205 7.81 -3.34 -13.39
N LEU A 206 9.13 -3.50 -13.61
CA LEU A 206 9.72 -3.55 -14.95
C LEU A 206 9.17 -4.72 -15.79
N PHE A 207 9.00 -5.90 -15.18
CA PHE A 207 8.48 -7.09 -15.86
C PHE A 207 7.03 -6.90 -16.32
N ASN A 208 6.24 -6.15 -15.56
CA ASN A 208 4.80 -6.07 -15.77
C ASN A 208 4.30 -4.73 -16.33
N LEU A 209 5.11 -3.67 -16.37
CA LEU A 209 4.65 -2.32 -16.69
C LEU A 209 3.90 -2.23 -18.02
N ARG A 210 4.41 -2.88 -19.08
CA ARG A 210 3.76 -2.88 -20.40
C ARG A 210 2.37 -3.52 -20.38
N GLU A 211 2.13 -4.48 -19.48
CA GLU A 211 0.80 -5.06 -19.28
C GLU A 211 -0.06 -4.13 -18.42
N TRP A 212 0.51 -3.61 -17.33
CA TRP A 212 -0.21 -2.76 -16.41
C TRP A 212 -0.74 -1.48 -17.06
N VAL A 213 -0.03 -0.86 -18.00
CA VAL A 213 -0.51 0.35 -18.69
C VAL A 213 -1.65 0.12 -19.70
N LYS A 214 -1.91 -1.13 -20.11
CA LYS A 214 -2.95 -1.41 -21.11
C LYS A 214 -4.34 -1.04 -20.55
N PRO A 215 -5.24 -0.50 -21.40
CA PRO A 215 -6.64 -0.30 -21.03
C PRO A 215 -7.28 -1.63 -20.63
N GLU A 216 -7.96 -1.65 -19.50
CA GLU A 216 -8.73 -2.81 -19.06
C GLU A 216 -10.02 -2.90 -19.87
N LYS A 217 -10.48 -4.13 -20.17
CA LYS A 217 -11.72 -4.39 -20.90
C LYS A 217 -12.70 -5.08 -19.94
N PRO A 218 -13.52 -4.34 -19.19
CA PRO A 218 -14.47 -4.93 -18.26
C PRO A 218 -15.57 -5.71 -19.00
N GLU A 219 -16.27 -6.58 -18.26
CA GLU A 219 -17.40 -7.33 -18.80
C GLU A 219 -18.50 -6.39 -19.32
N LYS A 220 -19.07 -6.75 -20.47
CA LYS A 220 -20.16 -5.99 -21.11
C LYS A 220 -21.51 -6.59 -20.76
N SER A 221 -22.52 -5.72 -20.61
CA SER A 221 -23.92 -6.14 -20.54
C SER A 221 -24.49 -6.33 -21.96
N LEU A 222 -25.68 -6.95 -22.08
CA LEU A 222 -26.38 -7.08 -23.38
C LEU A 222 -26.62 -5.71 -24.05
N VAL A 223 -26.90 -4.67 -23.26
CA VAL A 223 -27.14 -3.31 -23.76
C VAL A 223 -25.88 -2.70 -24.37
N ASN A 224 -24.70 -3.15 -23.95
CA ASN A 224 -23.41 -2.62 -24.39
C ASN A 224 -22.62 -3.62 -25.23
N LEU A 225 -23.24 -4.71 -25.70
CA LEU A 225 -22.52 -5.81 -26.35
C LEU A 225 -21.71 -5.34 -27.58
N MET A 226 -22.27 -4.41 -28.33
CA MET A 226 -21.64 -3.80 -29.52
C MET A 226 -20.75 -2.58 -29.21
N ASP A 227 -20.75 -2.08 -27.97
CA ASP A 227 -20.01 -0.87 -27.59
C ASP A 227 -18.54 -1.21 -27.24
N GLY A 228 -17.61 -0.30 -27.49
CA GLY A 228 -16.29 -0.30 -26.87
C GLY A 228 -16.40 0.08 -25.40
N VAL A 229 -15.95 -0.78 -24.49
CA VAL A 229 -15.97 -0.50 -23.04
C VAL A 229 -14.56 -0.70 -22.51
N TYR A 230 -13.96 0.39 -22.02
CA TYR A 230 -12.57 0.42 -21.61
C TYR A 230 -12.40 1.17 -20.29
N ILE A 231 -11.38 0.79 -19.52
CA ILE A 231 -10.88 1.57 -18.39
C ILE A 231 -9.42 1.91 -18.69
N TYR A 232 -9.15 3.18 -18.97
CA TYR A 232 -7.79 3.69 -19.15
C TYR A 232 -7.14 4.02 -17.80
N LYS A 233 -5.82 3.93 -17.74
CA LYS A 233 -5.03 4.25 -16.55
C LYS A 233 -4.19 5.50 -16.84
N ASP A 234 -4.76 6.65 -16.55
CA ASP A 234 -4.09 7.92 -16.77
C ASP A 234 -3.23 8.28 -15.54
N PRO A 235 -1.99 8.78 -15.71
CA PRO A 235 -1.25 9.36 -14.60
C PRO A 235 -2.03 10.54 -14.00
N PHE A 236 -1.90 10.75 -12.68
CA PHE A 236 -2.50 11.89 -11.99
C PHE A 236 -1.85 13.22 -12.41
N GLY A 237 -0.51 13.30 -12.45
CA GLY A 237 0.20 14.54 -12.75
C GLY A 237 1.53 14.68 -12.02
N VAL A 238 1.63 15.72 -11.19
CA VAL A 238 2.73 15.95 -10.25
C VAL A 238 2.30 15.41 -8.90
N VAL A 239 3.07 14.45 -8.39
CA VAL A 239 2.79 13.78 -7.11
C VAL A 239 3.85 14.09 -6.08
N LEU A 240 3.45 14.14 -4.81
CA LEU A 240 4.36 14.31 -3.67
C LEU A 240 4.48 12.99 -2.93
N VAL A 241 5.71 12.51 -2.72
CA VAL A 241 6.01 11.34 -1.89
C VAL A 241 6.80 11.79 -0.67
N ILE A 242 6.21 11.61 0.53
CA ILE A 242 6.82 11.96 1.81
C ILE A 242 7.18 10.65 2.54
N GLY A 243 8.49 10.36 2.63
CA GLY A 243 9.02 9.15 3.25
C GLY A 243 9.16 9.26 4.77
N ALA A 244 9.16 8.09 5.44
CA ALA A 244 9.43 7.96 6.87
C ALA A 244 10.91 7.65 7.15
N TRP A 245 11.32 7.63 8.42
CA TRP A 245 12.73 7.48 8.82
C TRP A 245 13.14 6.07 9.25
N ASN A 246 12.19 5.19 9.53
CA ASN A 246 12.49 3.89 10.14
C ASN A 246 12.92 2.81 9.13
N TYR A 247 12.42 2.92 7.89
CA TYR A 247 12.93 2.21 6.71
C TYR A 247 13.09 3.27 5.60
N PRO A 248 14.08 4.17 5.76
CA PRO A 248 14.11 5.45 5.06
C PRO A 248 14.34 5.32 3.55
N LEU A 249 14.96 4.23 3.11
CA LEU A 249 15.12 3.95 1.69
C LEU A 249 13.83 3.32 1.16
N GLN A 250 13.36 2.23 1.78
CA GLN A 250 12.18 1.50 1.31
C GLN A 250 10.93 2.39 1.22
N LEU A 251 10.58 3.09 2.31
CA LEU A 251 9.33 3.86 2.42
C LEU A 251 9.34 5.15 1.59
N THR A 252 10.49 5.52 1.04
CA THR A 252 10.60 6.62 0.07
C THR A 252 10.62 6.08 -1.36
N LEU A 253 11.44 5.06 -1.63
CA LEU A 253 11.82 4.68 -2.98
C LEU A 253 10.83 3.74 -3.67
N VAL A 254 10.10 2.90 -2.91
CA VAL A 254 9.01 2.06 -3.45
C VAL A 254 7.88 2.91 -4.03
N PRO A 255 7.27 3.86 -3.28
CA PRO A 255 6.23 4.73 -3.85
C PRO A 255 6.75 5.64 -4.96
N VAL A 256 8.02 6.08 -4.93
CA VAL A 256 8.62 6.85 -6.03
C VAL A 256 8.70 6.02 -7.32
N ALA A 257 9.22 4.78 -7.25
CA ALA A 257 9.29 3.89 -8.40
C ALA A 257 7.91 3.65 -9.01
N ALA A 258 6.89 3.43 -8.17
CA ALA A 258 5.52 3.25 -8.61
C ALA A 258 4.91 4.50 -9.27
N ALA A 259 5.16 5.69 -8.73
CA ALA A 259 4.71 6.95 -9.31
C ALA A 259 5.34 7.19 -10.70
N ILE A 260 6.63 6.86 -10.87
CA ILE A 260 7.33 6.88 -12.16
C ILE A 260 6.67 5.91 -13.14
N ALA A 261 6.42 4.67 -12.70
CA ALA A 261 5.78 3.63 -13.51
C ALA A 261 4.38 4.05 -13.98
N ALA A 262 3.60 4.68 -13.10
CA ALA A 262 2.30 5.25 -13.42
C ALA A 262 2.34 6.43 -14.39
N GLY A 263 3.52 7.07 -14.59
CA GLY A 263 3.74 8.15 -15.57
C GLY A 263 3.65 9.56 -14.99
N ASN A 264 3.84 9.70 -13.68
CA ASN A 264 3.78 10.99 -12.98
C ASN A 264 5.15 11.68 -12.96
N CYS A 265 5.16 13.00 -12.78
CA CYS A 265 6.31 13.72 -12.23
C CYS A 265 6.28 13.65 -10.70
N VAL A 266 7.43 13.67 -10.03
CA VAL A 266 7.50 13.37 -8.59
C VAL A 266 8.35 14.39 -7.84
N VAL A 267 7.80 14.93 -6.76
CA VAL A 267 8.57 15.56 -5.68
C VAL A 267 8.82 14.51 -4.59
N ILE A 268 10.09 14.28 -4.29
CA ILE A 268 10.57 13.27 -3.35
C ILE A 268 11.02 13.97 -2.08
N LYS A 269 10.31 13.75 -0.97
CA LYS A 269 10.60 14.34 0.33
C LYS A 269 11.06 13.25 1.32
N PRO A 270 12.35 12.91 1.38
CA PRO A 270 12.86 11.99 2.39
C PRO A 270 12.75 12.61 3.80
N SER A 271 12.72 11.75 4.82
CA SER A 271 12.68 12.20 6.22
C SER A 271 14.02 12.76 6.66
N GLU A 272 14.01 13.98 7.20
CA GLU A 272 15.16 14.64 7.80
C GLU A 272 15.72 13.92 9.03
N VAL A 273 14.92 13.05 9.65
CA VAL A 273 15.29 12.29 10.85
C VAL A 273 16.31 11.19 10.55
N ALA A 274 16.27 10.60 9.35
CA ALA A 274 17.26 9.65 8.85
C ALA A 274 18.24 10.39 7.92
N THR A 275 19.10 11.21 8.51
CA THR A 275 19.88 12.23 7.81
C THR A 275 20.84 11.63 6.78
N ALA A 276 21.50 10.51 7.08
CA ALA A 276 22.44 9.88 6.14
C ALA A 276 21.69 9.33 4.91
N SER A 277 20.53 8.70 5.15
CA SER A 277 19.68 8.17 4.07
C SER A 277 19.05 9.28 3.23
N ALA A 278 18.59 10.37 3.84
CA ALA A 278 18.06 11.53 3.12
C ALA A 278 19.13 12.18 2.22
N LYS A 279 20.36 12.33 2.74
CA LYS A 279 21.49 12.83 1.98
C LYS A 279 21.84 11.90 0.80
N PHE A 280 21.87 10.59 1.03
CA PHE A 280 22.07 9.61 -0.04
C PHE A 280 21.05 9.78 -1.17
N ILE A 281 19.76 9.87 -0.83
CA ILE A 281 18.68 10.06 -1.82
C ILE A 281 18.90 11.37 -2.61
N ALA A 282 19.21 12.47 -1.93
CA ALA A 282 19.44 13.78 -2.54
C ALA A 282 20.69 13.82 -3.45
N ASP A 283 21.75 13.12 -3.07
CA ASP A 283 23.01 13.11 -3.82
C ASP A 283 23.03 12.12 -4.99
N LYS A 284 22.28 11.03 -4.89
CA LYS A 284 22.32 9.93 -5.87
C LYS A 284 21.24 10.06 -6.92
N LEU A 285 19.96 10.20 -6.54
CA LEU A 285 18.86 10.16 -7.52
C LEU A 285 19.02 11.14 -8.69
N PRO A 286 19.47 12.41 -8.48
CA PRO A 286 19.62 13.37 -9.58
C PRO A 286 20.71 13.02 -10.61
N LYS A 287 21.59 12.06 -10.30
CA LYS A 287 22.60 11.54 -11.25
C LYS A 287 22.05 10.47 -12.19
N TYR A 288 20.91 9.87 -11.85
CA TYR A 288 20.30 8.77 -12.60
C TYR A 288 18.97 9.16 -13.25
N LEU A 289 18.17 9.98 -12.56
CA LEU A 289 16.83 10.34 -12.97
C LEU A 289 16.78 11.66 -13.74
N ASP A 290 15.78 11.81 -14.60
CA ASP A 290 15.50 13.04 -15.31
C ASP A 290 15.04 14.13 -14.33
N GLY A 291 15.91 15.10 -14.09
CA GLY A 291 15.64 16.16 -13.12
C GLY A 291 14.38 16.97 -13.42
N ASP A 292 14.01 17.14 -14.69
CA ASP A 292 12.82 17.93 -15.05
C ASP A 292 11.51 17.20 -14.73
N CYS A 293 11.58 15.90 -14.41
CA CYS A 293 10.45 15.08 -14.01
C CYS A 293 10.49 14.69 -12.52
N TYR A 294 11.68 14.60 -11.91
CA TYR A 294 11.86 14.04 -10.57
C TYR A 294 12.82 14.91 -9.75
N ARG A 295 12.31 15.48 -8.66
CA ARG A 295 13.08 16.42 -7.80
C ARG A 295 13.06 15.94 -6.36
N VAL A 296 14.24 15.96 -5.73
CA VAL A 296 14.37 15.71 -4.29
C VAL A 296 14.31 17.05 -3.57
N VAL A 297 13.47 17.16 -2.54
CA VAL A 297 13.42 18.32 -1.65
C VAL A 297 13.72 17.81 -0.24
N THR A 298 14.81 18.27 0.35
CA THR A 298 15.17 17.96 1.74
C THR A 298 14.73 19.09 2.67
N GLY A 299 14.49 18.78 3.95
CA GLY A 299 14.11 19.78 4.95
C GLY A 299 13.23 19.20 6.03
N GLY A 300 12.90 20.02 7.03
CA GLY A 300 12.10 19.62 8.18
C GLY A 300 10.60 19.86 8.00
N PRO A 301 9.88 20.05 9.12
CA PRO A 301 8.47 20.42 9.11
C PRO A 301 8.19 21.71 8.35
N LYS A 302 9.09 22.70 8.39
CA LYS A 302 8.94 23.98 7.70
C LYS A 302 8.84 23.79 6.17
N GLU A 303 9.83 23.12 5.58
CA GLU A 303 9.88 22.87 4.14
C GLU A 303 8.73 21.95 3.70
N THR A 304 8.37 20.97 4.55
CA THR A 304 7.20 20.10 4.30
C THR A 304 5.90 20.90 4.30
N SER A 305 5.73 21.85 5.21
CA SER A 305 4.56 22.75 5.23
C SER A 305 4.51 23.68 4.02
N GLU A 306 5.64 24.20 3.54
CA GLU A 306 5.66 24.99 2.29
C GLU A 306 5.31 24.13 1.07
N LEU A 307 5.83 22.90 0.98
CA LEU A 307 5.44 21.96 -0.08
C LEU A 307 3.95 21.70 -0.06
N LEU A 308 3.36 21.40 1.10
CA LEU A 308 1.94 21.05 1.22
C LEU A 308 0.96 22.19 0.88
N LYS A 309 1.44 23.44 0.73
CA LYS A 309 0.63 24.55 0.20
C LYS A 309 0.45 24.47 -1.32
N GLU A 310 1.41 23.85 -2.01
CA GLU A 310 1.40 23.72 -3.47
C GLU A 310 0.36 22.69 -3.94
N LYS A 311 -0.08 22.82 -5.19
CA LYS A 311 -1.08 21.93 -5.78
C LYS A 311 -0.43 20.67 -6.38
N PHE A 312 -0.61 19.55 -5.70
CA PHE A 312 -0.31 18.21 -6.20
C PHE A 312 -1.57 17.49 -6.69
N ASP A 313 -1.43 16.57 -7.63
CA ASP A 313 -2.54 15.72 -8.11
C ASP A 313 -2.67 14.43 -7.31
N TYR A 314 -1.63 14.09 -6.55
CA TYR A 314 -1.65 13.00 -5.57
C TYR A 314 -0.60 13.23 -4.48
N VAL A 315 -0.92 12.88 -3.23
CA VAL A 315 0.06 12.87 -2.13
C VAL A 315 0.14 11.48 -1.50
N PHE A 316 1.35 10.95 -1.38
CA PHE A 316 1.65 9.73 -0.66
C PHE A 316 2.45 10.07 0.59
N TYR A 317 1.97 9.67 1.76
CA TYR A 317 2.64 9.93 3.03
C TYR A 317 2.72 8.67 3.88
N THR A 318 3.90 8.40 4.41
CA THR A 318 4.11 7.40 5.45
C THR A 318 4.59 8.06 6.74
N GLY A 319 3.97 7.75 7.87
CA GLY A 319 4.45 8.20 9.17
C GLY A 319 3.38 8.25 10.26
N SER A 320 3.52 9.17 11.21
CA SER A 320 2.58 9.25 12.35
C SER A 320 1.18 9.71 11.95
N GLY A 321 0.15 9.22 12.64
CA GLY A 321 -1.24 9.64 12.42
C GLY A 321 -1.50 11.12 12.72
N ARG A 322 -0.75 11.72 13.66
CA ARG A 322 -0.83 13.17 13.93
C ARG A 322 -0.44 14.00 12.70
N VAL A 323 0.66 13.66 12.05
CA VAL A 323 1.11 14.35 10.83
C VAL A 323 0.26 13.94 9.63
N GLY A 324 -0.21 12.68 9.57
CA GLY A 324 -1.16 12.23 8.55
C GLY A 324 -2.43 13.09 8.49
N LYS A 325 -2.97 13.52 9.64
CA LYS A 325 -4.10 14.47 9.69
C LYS A 325 -3.75 15.84 9.10
N ILE A 326 -2.54 16.35 9.35
CA ILE A 326 -2.06 17.62 8.78
C ILE A 326 -1.92 17.52 7.26
N VAL A 327 -1.34 16.42 6.77
CA VAL A 327 -1.22 16.14 5.33
C VAL A 327 -2.60 16.06 4.70
N HIS A 328 -3.52 15.30 5.29
CA HIS A 328 -4.88 15.15 4.77
C HIS A 328 -5.64 16.48 4.72
N GLN A 329 -5.49 17.31 5.75
CA GLN A 329 -6.06 18.66 5.76
C GLN A 329 -5.51 19.51 4.62
N ALA A 330 -4.19 19.52 4.40
CA ALA A 330 -3.60 20.25 3.28
C ALA A 330 -4.07 19.74 1.91
N CYS A 331 -4.20 18.42 1.75
CA CYS A 331 -4.76 17.81 0.54
C CYS A 331 -6.21 18.26 0.27
N SER A 332 -7.01 18.46 1.33
CA SER A 332 -8.42 18.87 1.19
C SER A 332 -8.60 20.26 0.58
N GLU A 333 -7.65 21.17 0.80
CA GLU A 333 -7.67 22.53 0.21
C GLU A 333 -7.65 22.51 -1.33
N HIS A 334 -7.01 21.49 -1.92
CA HIS A 334 -6.89 21.33 -3.38
C HIS A 334 -7.72 20.17 -3.93
N LEU A 335 -8.51 19.50 -3.08
CA LEU A 335 -9.21 18.24 -3.37
C LEU A 335 -8.25 17.16 -3.90
N THR A 336 -7.02 17.15 -3.40
CA THR A 336 -5.98 16.21 -3.81
C THR A 336 -6.24 14.84 -3.16
N PRO A 337 -6.37 13.75 -3.93
CA PRO A 337 -6.40 12.40 -3.36
C PRO A 337 -5.07 12.08 -2.67
N CYS A 338 -5.12 11.29 -1.60
CA CYS A 338 -3.92 10.87 -0.89
C CYS A 338 -3.97 9.43 -0.41
N THR A 339 -2.79 8.82 -0.32
CA THR A 339 -2.55 7.60 0.46
C THR A 339 -1.83 7.98 1.75
N LEU A 340 -2.34 7.49 2.87
CA LEU A 340 -1.78 7.70 4.20
C LEU A 340 -1.46 6.33 4.80
N GLU A 341 -0.18 6.00 4.87
CA GLU A 341 0.34 4.81 5.53
C GLU A 341 0.74 5.18 6.97
N LEU A 342 -0.12 4.87 7.93
CA LEU A 342 0.05 5.29 9.33
C LEU A 342 0.38 4.11 10.24
N GLY A 343 0.51 4.38 11.53
CA GLY A 343 0.82 3.38 12.55
C GLY A 343 -0.40 2.93 13.33
N GLY A 344 -0.14 2.44 14.55
CA GLY A 344 -1.15 2.00 15.50
C GLY A 344 -0.61 0.85 16.34
N LYS A 345 -1.37 0.44 17.35
CA LYS A 345 -0.94 -0.66 18.23
C LYS A 345 -1.36 -1.99 17.62
N SER A 346 -0.48 -2.62 16.84
CA SER A 346 -0.74 -3.92 16.21
C SER A 346 -0.81 -5.06 17.26
N PRO A 347 -1.99 -5.64 17.57
CA PRO A 347 -2.12 -6.71 18.55
C PRO A 347 -1.51 -8.02 18.06
N CYS A 348 -1.01 -8.82 19.01
CA CYS A 348 -0.62 -10.20 18.79
C CYS A 348 -1.33 -11.13 19.76
N TYR A 349 -2.33 -11.85 19.30
CA TYR A 349 -2.96 -12.92 20.08
C TYR A 349 -2.11 -14.19 20.03
N LEU A 350 -1.86 -14.78 21.19
CA LEU A 350 -1.15 -16.06 21.33
C LEU A 350 -1.95 -16.97 22.26
N ASP A 351 -2.44 -18.09 21.73
CA ASP A 351 -3.13 -19.09 22.53
C ASP A 351 -2.24 -20.29 22.90
N SER A 352 -2.82 -21.21 23.69
CA SER A 352 -2.12 -22.41 24.18
C SER A 352 -2.01 -23.53 23.16
N THR A 353 -2.71 -23.44 22.03
CA THR A 353 -2.66 -24.43 20.94
C THR A 353 -1.49 -24.18 20.00
N ALA A 354 -0.99 -22.94 19.95
CA ALA A 354 0.19 -22.60 19.18
C ALA A 354 1.45 -23.35 19.68
N ASN A 355 2.35 -23.68 18.74
CA ASN A 355 3.70 -24.08 19.09
C ASN A 355 4.45 -22.90 19.71
N ILE A 356 4.51 -22.85 21.05
CA ILE A 356 5.08 -21.72 21.81
C ILE A 356 6.54 -21.44 21.43
N ALA A 357 7.33 -22.48 21.12
CA ALA A 357 8.73 -22.30 20.72
C ALA A 357 8.84 -21.51 19.41
N ILE A 358 8.10 -21.94 18.38
CA ILE A 358 8.10 -21.27 17.07
C ILE A 358 7.44 -19.89 17.17
N ALA A 359 6.30 -19.79 17.86
CA ALA A 359 5.57 -18.55 18.03
C ALA A 359 6.44 -17.49 18.73
N THR A 360 7.16 -17.86 19.79
CA THR A 360 8.06 -16.95 20.50
C THR A 360 9.13 -16.40 19.56
N ARG A 361 9.81 -17.26 18.79
CA ARG A 361 10.82 -16.79 17.81
C ARG A 361 10.21 -15.80 16.82
N ARG A 362 9.06 -16.11 16.23
CA ARG A 362 8.41 -15.24 15.24
C ARG A 362 7.99 -13.90 15.84
N ILE A 363 7.34 -13.91 17.01
CA ILE A 363 6.91 -12.70 17.71
C ILE A 363 8.10 -11.82 18.10
N LEU A 364 9.16 -12.41 18.67
CA LEU A 364 10.33 -11.66 19.10
C LEU A 364 11.12 -11.10 17.91
N TRP A 365 11.22 -11.84 16.80
CA TRP A 365 11.81 -11.32 15.57
C TRP A 365 11.01 -10.13 15.08
N GLY A 366 9.69 -10.28 14.89
CA GLY A 366 8.82 -9.19 14.46
C GLY A 366 8.85 -7.97 15.37
N LYS A 367 9.04 -8.18 16.69
CA LYS A 367 9.13 -7.10 17.67
C LYS A 367 10.47 -6.37 17.67
N PHE A 368 11.57 -7.09 17.56
CA PHE A 368 12.90 -6.54 17.85
C PHE A 368 13.73 -6.23 16.61
N ILE A 369 13.30 -6.62 15.40
CA ILE A 369 13.85 -6.03 14.17
C ILE A 369 13.73 -4.50 14.24
N ASN A 370 14.75 -3.80 13.75
CA ASN A 370 14.84 -2.34 13.78
C ASN A 370 14.64 -1.73 15.18
N ALA A 371 14.94 -2.50 16.24
CA ALA A 371 14.61 -2.18 17.63
C ALA A 371 13.12 -1.86 17.85
N GLY A 372 12.21 -2.51 17.13
CA GLY A 372 10.76 -2.32 17.22
C GLY A 372 10.22 -1.02 16.63
N GLN A 373 11.04 -0.27 15.89
CA GLN A 373 10.66 0.95 15.20
C GLN A 373 9.98 0.61 13.85
N THR A 374 8.84 -0.08 13.93
CA THR A 374 8.15 -0.64 12.75
C THR A 374 6.64 -0.56 12.96
N CYS A 375 5.90 0.08 12.03
CA CYS A 375 4.45 0.28 12.16
C CYS A 375 3.66 -1.05 12.28
N ILE A 376 4.25 -2.10 11.72
CA ILE A 376 3.70 -3.45 11.71
C ILE A 376 4.39 -4.38 12.72
N ALA A 377 5.27 -3.89 13.61
CA ALA A 377 5.77 -4.73 14.69
C ALA A 377 4.61 -5.13 15.62
N PRO A 378 4.64 -6.33 16.24
CA PRO A 378 3.77 -6.66 17.35
C PRO A 378 3.91 -5.58 18.43
N ASP A 379 2.87 -4.78 18.66
CA ASP A 379 2.96 -3.70 19.64
C ASP A 379 2.78 -4.27 21.05
N TYR A 380 1.82 -5.19 21.22
CA TYR A 380 1.52 -5.87 22.48
C TYR A 380 1.02 -7.31 22.25
N VAL A 381 1.13 -8.16 23.27
CA VAL A 381 0.64 -9.54 23.24
C VAL A 381 -0.62 -9.70 24.09
N LEU A 382 -1.59 -10.44 23.58
CA LEU A 382 -2.80 -10.89 24.28
C LEU A 382 -2.74 -12.41 24.47
N CYS A 383 -2.65 -12.87 25.72
CA CYS A 383 -2.62 -14.31 26.00
C CYS A 383 -3.08 -14.63 27.43
N SER A 384 -3.38 -15.90 27.71
CA SER A 384 -3.66 -16.34 29.08
C SER A 384 -2.42 -16.23 29.98
N LYS A 385 -2.63 -16.20 31.31
CA LYS A 385 -1.52 -16.22 32.29
C LYS A 385 -0.62 -17.45 32.14
N GLN A 386 -1.19 -18.59 31.74
CA GLN A 386 -0.41 -19.82 31.52
C GLN A 386 0.50 -19.67 30.31
N VAL A 387 -0.05 -19.20 29.18
CA VAL A 387 0.71 -18.98 27.94
C VAL A 387 1.79 -17.92 28.14
N GLN A 388 1.51 -16.86 28.91
CA GLN A 388 2.51 -15.86 29.28
C GLN A 388 3.74 -16.50 29.94
N LYS A 389 3.56 -17.42 30.89
CA LYS A 389 4.69 -18.08 31.57
C LYS A 389 5.54 -18.87 30.57
N GLN A 390 4.90 -19.66 29.71
CA GLN A 390 5.58 -20.45 28.68
C GLN A 390 6.34 -19.56 27.68
N PHE A 391 5.71 -18.46 27.25
CA PHE A 391 6.32 -17.47 26.35
C PHE A 391 7.55 -16.81 26.98
N LEU A 392 7.48 -16.40 28.25
CA LEU A 392 8.61 -15.76 28.94
C LEU A 392 9.80 -16.70 29.12
N GLU A 393 9.56 -17.97 29.44
CA GLU A 393 10.61 -18.98 29.57
C GLU A 393 11.36 -19.16 28.25
N GLU A 394 10.62 -19.24 27.14
CA GLU A 394 11.22 -19.39 25.82
C GLU A 394 11.88 -18.08 25.33
N ALA A 395 11.26 -16.93 25.61
CA ALA A 395 11.77 -15.63 25.21
C ALA A 395 13.16 -15.36 25.78
N ARG A 396 13.43 -15.76 27.03
CA ARG A 396 14.76 -15.66 27.63
C ARG A 396 15.80 -16.46 26.85
N LYS A 397 15.46 -17.67 26.38
CA LYS A 397 16.38 -18.52 25.60
C LYS A 397 16.68 -17.89 24.25
N VAL A 398 15.62 -17.48 23.53
CA VAL A 398 15.73 -16.88 22.20
C VAL A 398 16.52 -15.57 22.23
N LEU A 399 16.24 -14.68 23.17
CA LEU A 399 16.97 -13.40 23.27
C LEU A 399 18.44 -13.59 23.62
N LYS A 400 18.74 -14.57 24.48
CA LYS A 400 20.14 -14.93 24.81
C LYS A 400 20.85 -15.57 23.62
N GLU A 401 20.15 -16.38 22.82
CA GLU A 401 20.68 -16.98 21.58
C GLU A 401 21.04 -15.88 20.57
N TRP A 402 20.16 -14.91 20.34
CA TRP A 402 20.35 -13.89 19.30
C TRP A 402 21.31 -12.78 19.70
N TYR A 403 21.19 -12.27 20.92
CA TYR A 403 21.90 -11.06 21.35
C TYR A 403 22.95 -11.32 22.43
N GLY A 404 23.15 -12.59 22.82
CA GLY A 404 24.09 -12.98 23.85
C GLY A 404 23.65 -12.57 25.26
N THR A 405 24.60 -12.57 26.20
CA THR A 405 24.35 -12.19 27.60
C THR A 405 24.30 -10.68 27.82
N ASN A 406 24.88 -9.89 26.91
CA ASN A 406 24.83 -8.43 26.94
C ASN A 406 24.31 -7.91 25.58
N PRO A 407 22.98 -7.77 25.41
CA PRO A 407 22.40 -7.34 24.13
C PRO A 407 22.89 -5.97 23.65
N LYS A 408 23.40 -5.12 24.54
CA LYS A 408 23.99 -3.83 24.18
C LYS A 408 25.15 -3.97 23.19
N ASP A 409 25.97 -4.99 23.36
CA ASP A 409 27.17 -5.19 22.54
C ASP A 409 26.86 -5.92 21.23
N SER A 410 25.64 -6.45 21.06
CA SER A 410 25.27 -7.17 19.85
C SER A 410 25.34 -6.25 18.62
N PRO A 411 25.96 -6.72 17.52
CA PRO A 411 25.96 -6.01 16.24
C PRO A 411 24.60 -6.09 15.53
N ASP A 412 23.74 -7.04 15.92
CA ASP A 412 22.45 -7.32 15.30
C ASP A 412 21.30 -6.51 15.90
N LEU A 413 21.56 -5.73 16.96
CA LEU A 413 20.57 -4.88 17.61
C LEU A 413 20.75 -3.41 17.21
N CYS A 414 19.72 -2.87 16.57
CA CYS A 414 19.61 -1.47 16.18
C CYS A 414 19.58 -0.51 17.40
N ARG A 415 19.59 0.80 17.13
CA ARG A 415 19.42 1.86 18.13
C ARG A 415 18.15 2.66 17.89
N ILE A 416 17.71 3.33 18.95
CA ILE A 416 16.63 4.30 18.83
C ILE A 416 17.15 5.49 18.02
N ILE A 417 16.35 5.92 17.03
CA ILE A 417 16.77 6.87 16.00
C ILE A 417 17.35 8.18 16.58
N ASN A 418 16.76 8.71 17.66
CA ASN A 418 17.21 9.95 18.29
C ASN A 418 16.86 10.02 19.78
N GLN A 419 17.36 11.07 20.43
CA GLN A 419 17.19 11.33 21.86
C GLN A 419 15.72 11.54 22.28
N ASN A 420 14.89 12.16 21.44
CA ASN A 420 13.48 12.40 21.75
C ASN A 420 12.69 11.09 21.80
N HIS A 421 12.87 10.21 20.80
CA HIS A 421 12.26 8.89 20.80
C HIS A 421 12.78 8.02 21.94
N PHE A 422 14.07 8.11 22.26
CA PHE A 422 14.67 7.42 23.40
C PHE A 422 14.00 7.84 24.72
N GLN A 423 13.92 9.15 24.99
CA GLN A 423 13.34 9.67 26.23
C GLN A 423 11.86 9.27 26.38
N ARG A 424 11.08 9.32 25.30
CA ARG A 424 9.69 8.85 25.29
C ARG A 424 9.62 7.37 25.70
N LEU A 425 10.41 6.51 25.07
CA LEU A 425 10.42 5.07 25.33
C LEU A 425 10.91 4.73 26.75
N SER A 426 12.01 5.32 27.20
CA SER A 426 12.50 5.14 28.57
C SER A 426 11.50 5.65 29.61
N GLY A 427 10.70 6.66 29.25
CA GLY A 427 9.57 7.12 30.06
C GLY A 427 8.51 6.05 30.29
N LEU A 428 8.21 5.22 29.28
CA LEU A 428 7.23 4.13 29.37
C LEU A 428 7.67 2.99 30.31
N LEU A 429 8.97 2.88 30.61
CA LEU A 429 9.50 1.87 31.52
C LEU A 429 9.36 2.26 33.00
N LYS A 430 9.12 3.55 33.31
CA LYS A 430 9.02 4.04 34.69
C LYS A 430 7.78 3.47 35.38
N GLY A 431 8.00 2.69 36.44
CA GLY A 431 6.91 2.06 37.20
C GLY A 431 6.27 0.86 36.51
N ALA A 432 6.79 0.43 35.35
CA ALA A 432 6.33 -0.77 34.67
C ALA A 432 6.91 -2.03 35.33
N ASN A 433 6.16 -3.14 35.26
CA ASN A 433 6.61 -4.43 35.75
C ASN A 433 7.41 -5.16 34.65
N VAL A 434 8.74 -5.10 34.75
CA VAL A 434 9.66 -5.65 33.76
C VAL A 434 9.97 -7.11 34.06
N ALA A 435 9.64 -8.02 33.14
CA ALA A 435 9.98 -9.43 33.25
C ALA A 435 11.32 -9.78 32.59
N ILE A 436 11.66 -9.14 31.48
CA ILE A 436 12.90 -9.31 30.73
C ILE A 436 13.39 -7.93 30.30
N GLY A 437 14.70 -7.67 30.41
CA GLY A 437 15.34 -6.43 29.94
C GLY A 437 15.11 -5.24 30.88
N GLY A 438 14.91 -4.06 30.30
CA GLY A 438 14.68 -2.78 31.00
C GLY A 438 15.91 -1.87 31.10
N GLU A 439 17.08 -2.35 30.69
CA GLU A 439 18.31 -1.55 30.65
C GLU A 439 18.24 -0.48 29.54
N THR A 440 18.75 0.70 29.86
CA THR A 440 18.80 1.83 28.91
C THR A 440 20.15 2.54 28.98
N ASP A 441 20.60 3.07 27.86
CA ASP A 441 21.75 3.98 27.77
C ASP A 441 21.46 5.08 26.76
N LEU A 442 21.38 6.31 27.25
CA LEU A 442 21.09 7.49 26.45
C LEU A 442 22.20 7.82 25.45
N GLN A 443 23.47 7.62 25.83
CA GLN A 443 24.62 7.99 24.97
C GLN A 443 24.64 7.16 23.70
N ASP A 444 24.33 5.87 23.84
CA ASP A 444 24.23 4.91 22.73
C ASP A 444 22.80 4.83 22.16
N ARG A 445 21.83 5.58 22.70
CA ARG A 445 20.40 5.46 22.38
C ARG A 445 19.90 4.01 22.41
N TYR A 446 20.41 3.25 23.38
CA TYR A 446 20.16 1.84 23.55
C TYR A 446 19.03 1.59 24.55
N ILE A 447 18.05 0.78 24.15
CA ILE A 447 17.05 0.21 25.05
C ILE A 447 17.08 -1.30 24.83
N SER A 448 17.25 -2.08 25.89
CA SER A 448 17.31 -3.53 25.77
C SER A 448 15.97 -4.12 25.31
N PRO A 449 15.97 -5.29 24.63
CA PRO A 449 14.76 -6.02 24.34
C PRO A 449 13.96 -6.29 25.63
N THR A 450 12.85 -5.56 25.79
CA THR A 450 12.13 -5.49 27.06
C THR A 450 10.75 -6.12 26.95
N ILE A 451 10.38 -6.97 27.91
CA ILE A 451 9.04 -7.56 28.00
C ILE A 451 8.40 -7.17 29.34
N LEU A 452 7.22 -6.58 29.27
CA LEU A 452 6.44 -6.14 30.43
C LEU A 452 5.30 -7.12 30.70
N VAL A 453 5.01 -7.35 31.98
CA VAL A 453 3.93 -8.25 32.43
C VAL A 453 2.99 -7.53 33.38
N ASP A 454 1.83 -8.13 33.64
CA ASP A 454 0.80 -7.54 34.52
C ASP A 454 0.36 -6.13 34.07
N VAL A 455 0.43 -5.89 32.75
CA VAL A 455 0.10 -4.61 32.12
C VAL A 455 -1.42 -4.42 32.09
N LYS A 456 -1.86 -3.23 32.44
CA LYS A 456 -3.27 -2.81 32.36
C LYS A 456 -3.50 -2.00 31.09
N SER A 457 -4.74 -2.04 30.60
CA SER A 457 -5.16 -1.25 29.43
C SER A 457 -5.02 0.26 29.62
N THR A 458 -4.99 0.73 30.87
CA THR A 458 -4.83 2.14 31.25
C THR A 458 -3.37 2.57 31.42
N ASP A 459 -2.42 1.64 31.36
CA ASP A 459 -1.01 1.99 31.58
C ASP A 459 -0.48 2.84 30.41
N PRO A 460 0.49 3.76 30.64
CA PRO A 460 1.02 4.64 29.59
C PRO A 460 1.53 3.88 28.35
N VAL A 461 2.14 2.71 28.54
CA VAL A 461 2.64 1.85 27.43
C VAL A 461 1.52 1.31 26.53
N MET A 462 0.27 1.34 27.00
CA MET A 462 -0.91 0.91 26.26
C MET A 462 -1.71 2.05 25.62
N GLN A 463 -1.38 3.32 25.88
CA GLN A 463 -2.18 4.46 25.38
C GLN A 463 -1.85 4.84 23.93
N ASP A 464 -0.57 4.82 23.58
CA ASP A 464 -0.07 5.18 22.25
C ASP A 464 0.79 4.06 21.64
N GLU A 465 1.07 4.16 20.35
CA GLU A 465 2.01 3.29 19.65
C GLU A 465 3.40 3.31 20.32
N ILE A 466 3.94 2.12 20.62
CA ILE A 466 5.21 2.01 21.32
C ILE A 466 6.34 2.39 20.37
N PHE A 467 6.42 1.78 19.19
CA PHE A 467 7.46 2.05 18.19
C PHE A 467 8.88 1.96 18.77
N GLY A 468 9.16 0.87 19.48
CA GLY A 468 10.40 0.61 20.19
C GLY A 468 10.44 -0.79 20.80
N PRO A 469 11.55 -1.17 21.47
CA PRO A 469 11.84 -2.53 21.87
C PRO A 469 11.21 -2.88 23.23
N ILE A 470 9.92 -2.53 23.40
CA ILE A 470 9.15 -2.78 24.63
C ILE A 470 7.89 -3.55 24.25
N LEU A 471 7.74 -4.79 24.73
CA LEU A 471 6.63 -5.68 24.45
C LEU A 471 5.78 -5.93 25.71
N PRO A 472 4.69 -5.19 25.91
CA PRO A 472 3.74 -5.47 26.97
C PRO A 472 2.91 -6.72 26.68
N ILE A 473 2.65 -7.50 27.73
CA ILE A 473 1.71 -8.62 27.72
C ILE A 473 0.50 -8.24 28.57
N LEU A 474 -0.67 -8.22 27.94
CA LEU A 474 -1.97 -8.05 28.59
C LEU A 474 -2.68 -9.40 28.61
N ASN A 475 -3.14 -9.82 29.78
CA ASN A 475 -3.75 -11.13 29.90
C ASN A 475 -5.23 -11.13 29.58
N VAL A 476 -5.65 -12.11 28.77
CA VAL A 476 -7.03 -12.38 28.39
C VAL A 476 -7.31 -13.87 28.55
N ASP A 477 -8.58 -14.23 28.79
CA ASP A 477 -8.93 -15.63 29.06
C ASP A 477 -9.07 -16.46 27.78
N ASN A 478 -9.47 -15.83 26.67
CA ASN A 478 -9.76 -16.52 25.41
C ASN A 478 -9.78 -15.54 24.22
N ALA A 479 -9.98 -16.08 23.01
CA ALA A 479 -10.02 -15.31 21.77
C ALA A 479 -11.15 -14.26 21.74
N TYR A 480 -12.30 -14.50 22.37
CA TYR A 480 -13.41 -13.54 22.38
C TYR A 480 -13.09 -12.30 23.20
N ASP A 481 -12.41 -12.46 24.34
CA ASP A 481 -11.98 -11.32 25.15
C ASP A 481 -10.86 -10.53 24.46
N ALA A 482 -9.96 -11.23 23.74
CA ALA A 482 -9.00 -10.57 22.85
C ALA A 482 -9.70 -9.75 21.75
N ILE A 483 -10.71 -10.30 21.08
CA ILE A 483 -11.50 -9.59 20.04
C ILE A 483 -12.16 -8.34 20.64
N LYS A 484 -12.81 -8.46 21.81
CA LYS A 484 -13.44 -7.32 22.49
C LYS A 484 -12.42 -6.21 22.77
N PHE A 485 -11.23 -6.59 23.27
CA PHE A 485 -10.17 -5.63 23.58
C PHE A 485 -9.64 -4.93 22.32
N ILE A 486 -9.38 -5.69 21.26
CA ILE A 486 -8.92 -5.13 19.96
C ILE A 486 -9.97 -4.14 19.43
N ASN A 487 -11.25 -4.51 19.46
CA ASN A 487 -12.33 -3.67 18.95
C ASN A 487 -12.65 -2.44 19.82
N SER A 488 -12.17 -2.40 21.08
CA SER A 488 -12.28 -1.20 21.92
C SER A 488 -11.22 -0.14 21.63
N SER A 489 -10.26 -0.43 20.75
CA SER A 489 -9.17 0.46 20.35
C SER A 489 -9.30 0.90 18.89
N ASP A 490 -8.48 1.87 18.48
CA ASP A 490 -8.37 2.26 17.08
C ASP A 490 -7.90 1.08 16.21
N LYS A 491 -8.41 1.03 14.97
CA LYS A 491 -8.09 -0.03 14.01
C LYS A 491 -6.60 -0.04 13.68
N PRO A 492 -5.87 -1.13 13.99
CA PRO A 492 -4.42 -1.20 13.79
C PRO A 492 -4.07 -1.46 12.33
N LEU A 493 -2.80 -1.22 11.98
CA LEU A 493 -2.27 -1.58 10.67
C LEU A 493 -2.22 -3.12 10.51
N CYS A 494 -1.82 -3.85 11.54
CA CYS A 494 -1.78 -5.32 11.52
C CYS A 494 -2.45 -5.96 12.72
N VAL A 495 -2.99 -7.17 12.53
CA VAL A 495 -3.36 -8.11 13.61
C VAL A 495 -2.57 -9.41 13.42
N TYR A 496 -1.98 -9.92 14.50
CA TYR A 496 -1.27 -11.20 14.52
C TYR A 496 -2.03 -12.24 15.35
N ILE A 497 -2.16 -13.45 14.81
CA ILE A 497 -2.91 -14.55 15.43
C ILE A 497 -2.01 -15.79 15.46
N PHE A 498 -1.57 -16.21 16.65
CA PHE A 498 -0.84 -17.45 16.86
C PHE A 498 -1.76 -18.48 17.52
N SER A 499 -2.22 -19.45 16.73
CA SER A 499 -3.19 -20.47 17.12
C SER A 499 -3.18 -21.64 16.11
N GLU A 500 -3.45 -22.84 16.59
CA GLU A 500 -3.82 -24.01 15.76
C GLU A 500 -5.34 -24.24 15.77
N GLN A 501 -6.09 -23.54 16.62
CA GLN A 501 -7.54 -23.62 16.73
C GLN A 501 -8.22 -22.82 15.61
N LYS A 502 -8.70 -23.54 14.58
CA LYS A 502 -9.37 -22.93 13.41
C LYS A 502 -10.57 -22.05 13.77
N ALA A 503 -11.30 -22.37 14.83
CA ALA A 503 -12.43 -21.59 15.30
C ALA A 503 -11.99 -20.19 15.79
N ASP A 504 -10.91 -20.12 16.56
CA ASP A 504 -10.38 -18.86 17.09
C ASP A 504 -9.81 -17.99 15.97
N ILE A 505 -9.07 -18.60 15.04
CA ILE A 505 -8.56 -17.92 13.84
C ILE A 505 -9.72 -17.32 13.03
N SER A 506 -10.76 -18.13 12.75
CA SER A 506 -11.92 -17.68 11.97
C SER A 506 -12.70 -16.58 12.69
N ALA A 507 -12.84 -16.70 14.02
CA ALA A 507 -13.51 -15.70 14.84
C ALA A 507 -12.75 -14.36 14.81
N MET A 508 -11.42 -14.38 14.97
CA MET A 508 -10.61 -13.15 14.91
C MET A 508 -10.64 -12.51 13.52
N LEU A 509 -10.49 -13.30 12.46
CA LEU A 509 -10.58 -12.80 11.08
C LEU A 509 -11.96 -12.18 10.77
N GLY A 510 -13.04 -12.79 11.24
CA GLY A 510 -14.40 -12.34 10.96
C GLY A 510 -14.89 -11.18 11.85
N ASN A 511 -14.27 -10.97 13.02
CA ASN A 511 -14.78 -10.03 14.04
C ASN A 511 -13.78 -8.94 14.42
N THR A 512 -12.70 -8.73 13.67
CA THR A 512 -11.78 -7.58 13.85
C THR A 512 -11.60 -6.82 12.53
N SER A 513 -11.10 -5.58 12.59
CA SER A 513 -10.83 -4.76 11.41
C SER A 513 -9.42 -4.17 11.52
N SER A 514 -8.58 -4.45 10.52
CA SER A 514 -7.18 -4.01 10.43
C SER A 514 -6.76 -3.88 8.96
N GLY A 515 -5.59 -3.30 8.70
CA GLY A 515 -5.02 -3.21 7.36
C GLY A 515 -4.64 -4.58 6.78
N GLY A 516 -3.95 -5.39 7.58
CA GLY A 516 -3.57 -6.76 7.24
C GLY A 516 -3.58 -7.71 8.43
N VAL A 517 -3.63 -9.01 8.15
CA VAL A 517 -3.57 -10.07 9.17
C VAL A 517 -2.50 -11.08 8.80
N CYS A 518 -1.73 -11.54 9.79
CA CYS A 518 -0.85 -12.69 9.62
C CYS A 518 -1.16 -13.75 10.68
N VAL A 519 -1.41 -14.98 10.21
CA VAL A 519 -1.70 -16.12 11.06
C VAL A 519 -0.42 -16.95 11.20
N ASN A 520 -0.02 -17.21 12.45
CA ASN A 520 1.16 -17.97 12.85
C ASN A 520 2.49 -17.39 12.38
N ASP A 521 2.54 -16.13 11.95
CA ASP A 521 3.77 -15.38 11.69
C ASP A 521 3.58 -13.88 11.95
N THR A 522 4.66 -13.12 11.88
CA THR A 522 4.64 -11.66 11.94
C THR A 522 5.30 -11.07 10.70
N LEU A 523 4.92 -9.85 10.33
CA LEU A 523 5.47 -9.09 9.19
C LEU A 523 5.21 -9.66 7.79
N MET A 524 5.26 -10.98 7.61
CA MET A 524 5.42 -11.62 6.29
C MET A 524 4.33 -11.34 5.26
N HIS A 525 3.15 -10.93 5.68
CA HIS A 525 2.13 -10.45 4.74
C HIS A 525 2.61 -9.26 3.87
N CYS A 526 3.51 -8.40 4.37
CA CYS A 526 4.05 -7.27 3.60
C CYS A 526 5.08 -7.70 2.54
N ALA A 527 5.60 -8.93 2.61
CA ALA A 527 6.52 -9.48 1.62
C ALA A 527 5.79 -10.19 0.47
N VAL A 528 4.47 -10.32 0.54
CA VAL A 528 3.66 -10.96 -0.51
C VAL A 528 3.18 -9.88 -1.48
N GLU A 529 3.90 -9.72 -2.60
CA GLU A 529 3.66 -8.66 -3.60
C GLU A 529 2.23 -8.67 -4.21
N THR A 530 1.51 -9.78 -4.10
CA THR A 530 0.13 -9.92 -4.59
C THR A 530 -0.92 -9.51 -3.56
N LEU A 531 -0.52 -9.13 -2.34
CA LEU A 531 -1.41 -8.56 -1.33
C LEU A 531 -1.26 -7.03 -1.30
N PRO A 532 -2.36 -6.27 -1.19
CA PRO A 532 -2.27 -4.84 -0.94
C PRO A 532 -1.75 -4.60 0.47
N PHE A 533 -0.80 -3.68 0.61
CA PHE A 533 -0.34 -3.17 1.90
C PHE A 533 -0.94 -1.79 2.13
N GLY A 534 -1.69 -1.61 3.22
CA GLY A 534 -2.32 -0.34 3.57
C GLY A 534 -3.12 -0.42 4.86
N GLY A 535 -3.35 0.73 5.48
CA GLY A 535 -4.15 0.85 6.71
C GLY A 535 -5.65 1.02 6.48
N VAL A 536 -6.41 1.04 7.58
CA VAL A 536 -7.85 1.34 7.57
C VAL A 536 -8.23 2.20 8.77
N GLY A 537 -8.88 3.34 8.50
CA GLY A 537 -9.27 4.27 9.56
C GLY A 537 -8.03 4.98 10.15
N PRO A 538 -7.82 4.99 11.48
CA PRO A 538 -6.67 5.67 12.09
C PRO A 538 -5.29 5.14 11.65
N SER A 539 -5.20 3.88 11.20
CA SER A 539 -3.97 3.28 10.66
C SER A 539 -3.70 3.63 9.20
N GLY A 540 -4.64 4.26 8.50
CA GLY A 540 -4.40 4.73 7.14
C GLY A 540 -5.61 4.69 6.21
N MET A 541 -5.34 5.13 4.98
CA MET A 541 -6.25 5.02 3.84
C MET A 541 -5.45 4.89 2.55
N GLY A 542 -5.97 4.13 1.59
CA GLY A 542 -5.21 3.71 0.40
C GLY A 542 -4.39 2.46 0.68
N SER A 543 -3.71 1.99 -0.36
CA SER A 543 -2.83 0.81 -0.28
C SER A 543 -1.87 0.81 -1.46
N TYR A 544 -0.75 0.12 -1.33
CA TYR A 544 0.27 -0.06 -2.37
C TYR A 544 0.91 -1.46 -2.29
N HIS A 545 2.10 -1.62 -2.87
CA HIS A 545 2.88 -2.84 -3.21
C HIS A 545 2.50 -3.49 -4.55
N GLY A 546 3.52 -3.90 -5.32
CA GLY A 546 3.34 -4.54 -6.62
C GLY A 546 2.39 -3.79 -7.55
N LYS A 547 1.41 -4.50 -8.12
CA LYS A 547 0.40 -3.88 -9.00
C LYS A 547 -0.43 -2.81 -8.27
N TYR A 548 -0.67 -2.97 -6.96
CA TYR A 548 -1.43 -1.99 -6.20
C TYR A 548 -0.70 -0.66 -6.16
N SER A 549 0.64 -0.63 -6.07
CA SER A 549 1.39 0.63 -6.17
C SER A 549 1.15 1.36 -7.49
N PHE A 550 1.16 0.64 -8.63
CA PHE A 550 0.85 1.25 -9.92
C PHE A 550 -0.60 1.80 -9.93
N ASP A 551 -1.55 1.01 -9.44
CA ASP A 551 -2.96 1.40 -9.36
C ASP A 551 -3.18 2.61 -8.43
N THR A 552 -2.39 2.80 -7.37
CA THR A 552 -2.44 3.96 -6.46
C THR A 552 -2.21 5.27 -7.21
N PHE A 553 -1.29 5.28 -8.17
CA PHE A 553 -0.81 6.49 -8.83
C PHE A 553 -1.41 6.72 -10.23
N VAL A 554 -2.50 6.02 -10.56
CA VAL A 554 -3.28 6.24 -11.79
C VAL A 554 -4.75 6.54 -11.50
N HIS A 555 -5.34 7.40 -12.32
CA HIS A 555 -6.78 7.57 -12.41
C HIS A 555 -7.36 6.53 -13.39
N LYS A 556 -8.31 5.72 -12.92
CA LYS A 556 -9.07 4.77 -13.74
C LYS A 556 -10.18 5.50 -14.50
N LYS A 557 -9.89 5.93 -15.73
CA LYS A 557 -10.80 6.67 -16.62
C LYS A 557 -11.70 5.72 -17.39
N ALA A 558 -13.00 5.71 -17.07
CA ALA A 558 -14.00 4.96 -17.81
C ALA A 558 -14.23 5.56 -19.21
N CYS A 559 -14.27 4.71 -20.24
CA CYS A 559 -14.51 5.10 -21.62
C CYS A 559 -15.53 4.16 -22.27
N LEU A 560 -16.64 4.74 -22.74
CA LEU A 560 -17.65 4.09 -23.55
C LEU A 560 -17.55 4.65 -24.97
N THR A 561 -17.22 3.79 -25.93
CA THR A 561 -17.15 4.12 -27.35
C THR A 561 -18.35 3.51 -28.05
N LYS A 562 -19.20 4.34 -28.65
CA LYS A 562 -20.31 3.87 -29.51
C LYS A 562 -19.95 4.17 -30.97
N ASP A 563 -20.29 3.26 -31.87
CA ASP A 563 -20.20 3.53 -33.30
C ASP A 563 -21.52 4.15 -33.81
N PHE A 564 -21.49 4.73 -35.00
CA PHE A 564 -22.68 5.23 -35.69
C PHE A 564 -23.36 4.12 -36.50
N ASN A 565 -23.30 2.87 -36.03
CA ASN A 565 -23.85 1.74 -36.76
C ASN A 565 -25.39 1.82 -36.78
N PRO A 566 -26.02 1.83 -37.98
CA PRO A 566 -27.48 1.91 -38.09
C PRO A 566 -28.23 0.79 -37.35
N ILE A 567 -27.63 -0.39 -37.22
CA ILE A 567 -28.22 -1.53 -36.49
C ILE A 567 -28.24 -1.23 -34.99
N GLY A 568 -27.10 -0.79 -34.44
CA GLY A 568 -26.98 -0.39 -33.04
C GLY A 568 -27.92 0.76 -32.70
N GLU A 569 -27.99 1.77 -33.56
CA GLU A 569 -28.86 2.94 -33.39
C GLU A 569 -30.35 2.56 -33.43
N LYS A 570 -30.74 1.64 -34.32
CA LYS A 570 -32.13 1.14 -34.38
C LYS A 570 -32.49 0.31 -33.15
N LEU A 571 -31.57 -0.50 -32.62
CA LEU A 571 -31.77 -1.24 -31.36
C LEU A 571 -31.85 -0.28 -30.16
N ALA A 572 -31.05 0.79 -30.17
CA ALA A 572 -31.05 1.81 -29.13
C ALA A 572 -32.24 2.79 -29.24
N ALA A 573 -32.94 2.85 -30.38
CA ALA A 573 -34.01 3.81 -30.64
C ALA A 573 -35.17 3.78 -29.62
N SER A 574 -35.35 2.66 -28.92
CA SER A 574 -36.29 2.55 -27.80
C SER A 574 -35.99 3.49 -26.63
N ARG A 575 -34.77 4.03 -26.52
CA ARG A 575 -34.40 5.07 -25.55
C ARG A 575 -34.89 6.47 -25.93
N TYR A 576 -35.21 6.70 -27.20
CA TYR A 576 -35.62 8.01 -27.70
C TYR A 576 -37.13 8.23 -27.60
N PRO A 577 -37.57 9.48 -27.37
CA PRO A 577 -38.97 9.88 -27.54
C PRO A 577 -39.51 9.62 -28.95
N PRO A 578 -40.85 9.48 -29.11
CA PRO A 578 -41.85 9.42 -28.05
C PRO A 578 -41.79 8.09 -27.29
N TYR A 579 -42.05 8.14 -25.99
CA TYR A 579 -42.03 6.95 -25.13
C TYR A 579 -43.34 6.15 -25.27
N SER A 580 -43.25 4.83 -25.11
CA SER A 580 -44.39 3.91 -25.15
C SER A 580 -44.15 2.70 -24.25
N ASP A 581 -45.22 2.03 -23.83
CA ASP A 581 -45.13 0.81 -23.01
C ASP A 581 -44.34 -0.31 -23.71
N SER A 582 -44.42 -0.37 -25.04
CA SER A 582 -43.63 -1.31 -25.84
C SER A 582 -42.12 -1.04 -25.77
N LYS A 583 -41.71 0.22 -25.92
CA LYS A 583 -40.31 0.64 -25.77
C LYS A 583 -39.80 0.41 -24.36
N LEU A 584 -40.63 0.71 -23.36
CA LEU A 584 -40.32 0.47 -21.95
C LEU A 584 -40.12 -1.02 -21.65
N SER A 585 -41.03 -1.88 -22.11
CA SER A 585 -40.95 -3.33 -21.91
C SER A 585 -39.70 -3.93 -22.58
N PHE A 586 -39.39 -3.49 -23.80
CA PHE A 586 -38.18 -3.89 -24.52
C PHE A 586 -36.90 -3.46 -23.78
N LEU A 587 -36.78 -2.18 -23.43
CA LEU A 587 -35.60 -1.66 -22.75
C LEU A 587 -35.44 -2.27 -21.35
N SER A 588 -36.53 -2.43 -20.60
CA SER A 588 -36.55 -3.14 -19.31
C SER A 588 -36.03 -4.56 -19.46
N THR A 589 -36.45 -5.27 -20.52
CA THR A 589 -35.98 -6.64 -20.80
C THR A 589 -34.49 -6.72 -21.10
N LEU A 590 -33.93 -5.72 -21.80
CA LEU A 590 -32.49 -5.63 -22.07
C LEU A 590 -31.67 -5.22 -20.84
N LEU A 591 -32.19 -4.32 -20.00
CA LEU A 591 -31.53 -3.84 -18.78
C LEU A 591 -31.60 -4.85 -17.63
N LYS A 592 -32.55 -5.79 -17.65
CA LYS A 592 -32.67 -6.85 -16.64
C LYS A 592 -31.35 -7.61 -16.51
N LYS A 593 -30.72 -7.49 -15.34
CA LYS A 593 -29.53 -8.26 -14.99
C LYS A 593 -29.94 -9.73 -14.86
N ARG A 594 -29.41 -10.57 -15.75
CA ARG A 594 -29.61 -12.02 -15.71
C ARG A 594 -28.36 -12.63 -15.09
N GLN A 595 -28.51 -13.65 -14.25
CA GLN A 595 -27.39 -14.53 -13.96
C GLN A 595 -26.97 -15.14 -15.31
N GLY A 596 -25.74 -14.86 -15.74
CA GLY A 596 -25.23 -15.42 -16.99
C GLY A 596 -25.31 -16.95 -16.94
N ILE A 597 -25.47 -17.59 -18.10
CA ILE A 597 -25.19 -19.02 -18.21
C ILE A 597 -23.71 -19.18 -17.85
N ASN A 598 -23.37 -20.07 -16.92
CA ASN A 598 -21.97 -20.31 -16.54
C ASN A 598 -21.23 -20.94 -17.72
N THR A 599 -20.65 -20.11 -18.59
CA THR A 599 -19.92 -20.54 -19.79
C THR A 599 -18.52 -21.04 -19.48
N LYS A 600 -18.09 -21.10 -18.21
CA LYS A 600 -16.76 -21.64 -17.84
C LYS A 600 -16.53 -23.05 -18.37
N PHE A 601 -17.59 -23.86 -18.49
CA PHE A 601 -17.52 -25.23 -18.99
C PHE A 601 -17.71 -25.37 -20.50
N LEU A 602 -18.15 -24.31 -21.19
CA LEU A 602 -18.47 -24.37 -22.61
C LEU A 602 -17.25 -24.69 -23.50
N PRO A 603 -16.04 -24.15 -23.25
CA PRO A 603 -14.83 -24.53 -23.99
C PRO A 603 -14.50 -26.02 -23.82
N TYR A 604 -14.65 -26.55 -22.59
CA TYR A 604 -14.40 -27.96 -22.29
C TYR A 604 -15.42 -28.87 -22.98
N LEU A 605 -16.69 -28.48 -23.01
CA LEU A 605 -17.76 -29.21 -23.70
C LEU A 605 -17.53 -29.24 -25.22
N LEU A 606 -17.07 -28.12 -25.80
CA LEU A 606 -16.71 -28.01 -27.21
C LEU A 606 -15.50 -28.90 -27.55
N MET A 607 -14.45 -28.87 -26.73
CA MET A 607 -13.27 -29.73 -26.91
C MET A 607 -13.61 -31.21 -26.77
N PHE A 608 -14.46 -31.58 -25.81
CA PHE A 608 -14.98 -32.94 -25.68
C PHE A 608 -15.76 -33.37 -26.92
N GLY A 609 -16.66 -32.51 -27.43
CA GLY A 609 -17.41 -32.75 -28.65
C GLY A 609 -16.51 -32.95 -29.88
N ILE A 610 -15.46 -32.14 -30.03
CA ILE A 610 -14.46 -32.28 -31.10
C ILE A 610 -13.71 -33.62 -30.98
N GLY A 611 -13.34 -34.03 -29.75
CA GLY A 611 -12.68 -35.31 -29.50
C GLY A 611 -13.54 -36.51 -29.87
N VAL A 612 -14.83 -36.48 -29.51
CA VAL A 612 -15.80 -37.52 -29.88
C VAL A 612 -15.99 -37.57 -31.40
N ALA A 613 -16.17 -36.42 -32.06
CA ALA A 613 -16.33 -36.35 -33.51
C ALA A 613 -15.10 -36.89 -34.25
N SER A 614 -13.90 -36.58 -33.77
CA SER A 614 -12.63 -37.07 -34.35
C SER A 614 -12.51 -38.60 -34.20
N THR A 615 -12.90 -39.14 -33.05
CA THR A 615 -12.87 -40.59 -32.79
C THR A 615 -13.86 -41.34 -33.69
N LEU A 616 -15.06 -40.80 -33.86
CA LEU A 616 -16.06 -41.36 -34.77
C LEU A 616 -15.58 -41.32 -36.23
N LEU A 617 -14.96 -40.21 -36.65
CA LEU A 617 -14.40 -40.07 -37.99
C LEU A 617 -13.30 -41.10 -38.27
N VAL A 618 -12.37 -41.28 -37.33
CA VAL A 618 -11.31 -42.30 -37.43
C VAL A 618 -11.91 -43.71 -37.45
N SER A 619 -12.92 -43.99 -36.63
CA SER A 619 -13.59 -45.29 -36.62
C SER A 619 -14.36 -45.58 -37.91
N THR A 620 -14.91 -44.56 -38.59
CA THR A 620 -15.56 -44.75 -39.90
C THR A 620 -14.55 -44.97 -41.01
N ILE A 621 -13.43 -44.24 -41.01
CA ILE A 621 -12.37 -44.43 -42.00
C ILE A 621 -11.73 -45.81 -41.87
N LEU A 622 -11.50 -46.28 -40.64
CA LEU A 622 -10.93 -47.62 -40.39
C LEU A 622 -11.91 -48.77 -40.65
N LYS A 623 -13.20 -48.50 -40.85
CA LYS A 623 -14.21 -49.51 -41.20
C LYS A 623 -14.37 -49.71 -42.70
N ASP A 624 -13.83 -48.80 -43.51
CA ASP A 624 -13.88 -48.88 -44.98
C ASP A 624 -12.68 -49.65 -45.57
N ASP A 625 -11.75 -50.13 -44.72
CA ASP A 625 -10.53 -50.88 -45.09
C ASP A 625 -10.59 -52.39 -44.74
N ASP A 626 -11.72 -52.90 -44.23
CA ASP A 626 -12.04 -54.35 -44.03
C ASP A 626 -13.19 -54.76 -44.97
#